data_AF-V9F8C7-F1
#
_entry.id   AF-V9F8C7-F1
#
_cell.length_a   1.000
_cell.length_b   1.000
_cell.length_c   1.000
_cell.angle_alpha   90.00
_cell.angle_beta   90.00
_cell.angle_gamma   90.00
#
_symmetry.space_group_name_H-M   'P 1'
#
loop_
_entity.id
_entity.type
_entity.pdbx_description
1 polymer ?
#
loop_
_entity_poly.entity_id
_entity_poly.type
_entity_poly.pdbx_seq_one_letter_code
_entity_poly.pdbx_strand_id
1 'polypeptide(L)'
;MEKTVFMTCVMALTPSNTNPPRPSTQHLRAALFLSLELFTGIYHVVRVLKVPGNGDLRQLAQVVARRFLADLNTRVPPDPVATTWDNEAFIREESLQELNNPVYPLSISRA
;
A
#
# COMPACT_ATOMS: atom_id res chain seq x y z
N MET A 1 3.45 -22.05 -4.03
CA MET A 1 3.44 -20.58 -3.79
C MET A 1 2.09 -20.06 -4.20
N GLU A 2 1.26 -19.62 -3.26
CA GLU A 2 0.09 -18.82 -3.60
C GLU A 2 0.57 -17.53 -4.28
N LYS A 3 0.07 -17.26 -5.49
CA LYS A 3 0.43 -16.08 -6.28
C LYS A 3 -0.69 -15.05 -6.20
N THR A 4 -1.01 -14.64 -4.97
CA THR A 4 -2.11 -13.73 -4.68
C THR A 4 -1.54 -12.42 -4.16
N VAL A 5 -1.98 -11.30 -4.74
CA VAL A 5 -1.64 -9.96 -4.27
C VAL A 5 -2.84 -9.37 -3.54
N PHE A 6 -2.62 -8.88 -2.33
CA PHE A 6 -3.62 -8.11 -1.59
C PHE A 6 -3.44 -6.63 -1.89
N MET A 7 -4.53 -5.98 -2.31
CA MET A 7 -4.52 -4.58 -2.72
C MET A 7 -5.60 -3.79 -2.00
N THR A 8 -5.33 -2.50 -1.83
CA THR A 8 -6.30 -1.54 -1.31
C THR A 8 -6.47 -0.41 -2.30
N CYS A 9 -7.71 -0.03 -2.59
CA CYS A 9 -8.07 1.04 -3.51
C CYS A 9 -9.04 2.01 -2.83
N VAL A 10 -8.84 3.31 -2.97
CA VAL A 10 -9.78 4.33 -2.47
C VAL A 10 -10.37 5.06 -3.66
N MET A 11 -11.70 5.11 -3.73
CA MET A 11 -12.43 5.66 -4.87
C MET A 11 -13.60 6.52 -4.45
N ALA A 12 -13.91 7.52 -5.27
CA ALA A 12 -15.13 8.31 -5.18
C ALA A 12 -16.17 7.75 -6.16
N LEU A 13 -17.35 7.43 -5.65
CA LEU A 13 -18.45 6.87 -6.38
C LEU A 13 -19.49 7.96 -6.61
N THR A 14 -19.87 8.14 -7.87
CA THR A 14 -20.98 9.00 -8.26
C THR A 14 -22.26 8.19 -8.19
N PRO A 15 -23.29 8.65 -7.46
CA PRO A 15 -24.57 7.94 -7.42
C PRO A 15 -25.18 7.91 -8.82
N SER A 16 -25.65 6.74 -9.25
CA SER A 16 -26.24 6.50 -10.57
C SER A 16 -27.67 7.06 -10.72
N ASN A 17 -28.01 8.12 -10.00
CA ASN A 17 -29.38 8.59 -9.91
C ASN A 17 -29.80 9.19 -11.27
N THR A 18 -30.88 8.65 -11.87
CA THR A 18 -31.51 9.18 -13.10
C THR A 18 -32.28 10.49 -12.85
N ASN A 19 -32.39 10.91 -11.60
CA ASN A 19 -33.00 12.18 -11.21
C ASN A 19 -32.02 13.34 -11.36
N PRO A 20 -32.48 14.55 -11.74
CA PRO A 20 -31.61 15.71 -11.94
C PRO A 20 -30.73 15.95 -10.69
N PRO A 21 -29.42 16.25 -10.89
CA PRO A 21 -28.48 16.36 -9.79
C PRO A 21 -28.94 17.46 -8.83
N ARG A 22 -29.30 17.07 -7.60
CA ARG A 22 -29.49 18.04 -6.52
C ARG A 22 -28.12 18.66 -6.21
N PRO A 23 -28.04 19.95 -5.85
CA PRO A 23 -26.77 20.64 -5.58
C PRO A 23 -25.94 20.02 -4.43
N SER A 24 -26.46 19.00 -3.73
CA SER A 24 -25.82 18.32 -2.60
C SER A 24 -25.52 16.84 -2.84
N THR A 25 -25.36 16.37 -4.09
CA THR A 25 -24.93 14.98 -4.35
C THR A 25 -23.50 14.76 -3.83
N GLN A 26 -23.38 14.44 -2.55
CA GLN A 26 -22.11 14.06 -1.94
C GLN A 26 -21.62 12.76 -2.59
N HIS A 27 -20.44 12.80 -3.19
CA HIS A 27 -19.78 11.59 -3.70
C HIS A 27 -19.58 10.61 -2.54
N LEU A 28 -20.08 9.39 -2.69
CA LEU A 28 -19.81 8.33 -1.73
C LEU A 28 -18.36 7.91 -1.93
N ARG A 29 -17.51 8.05 -0.91
CA ARG A 29 -16.14 7.56 -0.99
C ARG A 29 -16.02 6.23 -0.27
N ALA A 30 -15.30 5.30 -0.89
CA ALA A 30 -15.10 3.96 -0.36
C ALA A 30 -13.64 3.50 -0.48
N ALA A 31 -13.18 2.74 0.50
CA ALA A 31 -11.97 1.95 0.44
C ALA A 31 -12.33 0.48 0.19
N LEU A 32 -11.78 -0.07 -0.89
CA LEU A 32 -11.95 -1.44 -1.34
C LEU A 32 -10.69 -2.24 -0.99
N PHE A 33 -10.87 -3.38 -0.34
CA PHE A 33 -9.82 -4.35 -0.05
C PHE A 33 -10.09 -5.59 -0.89
N LEU A 34 -9.13 -6.00 -1.69
CA LEU A 34 -9.30 -7.12 -2.62
C LEU A 34 -8.05 -7.98 -2.72
N SER A 35 -8.24 -9.24 -3.04
CA SER A 35 -7.18 -10.14 -3.48
C SER A 35 -7.24 -10.31 -4.99
N LEU A 36 -6.07 -10.39 -5.62
CA LEU A 36 -5.90 -10.65 -7.05
C LEU A 36 -5.02 -11.88 -7.23
N GLU A 37 -5.56 -12.92 -7.89
CA GLU A 37 -4.79 -14.06 -8.33
C GLU A 37 -4.04 -13.72 -9.63
N LEU A 38 -2.70 -13.74 -9.58
CA LEU A 38 -1.86 -13.20 -10.65
C LEU A 38 -1.95 -13.97 -11.98
N PHE A 39 -2.26 -15.27 -11.94
CA PHE A 39 -2.28 -16.10 -13.13
C PHE A 39 -3.61 -16.08 -13.88
N THR A 40 -4.70 -16.14 -13.12
CA THR A 40 -6.06 -16.18 -13.68
C THR A 40 -6.60 -14.77 -13.89
N GLY A 41 -6.05 -13.77 -13.18
CA GLY A 41 -6.61 -12.43 -13.12
C GLY A 41 -7.90 -12.34 -12.30
N ILE A 42 -8.32 -13.43 -11.65
CA ILE A 42 -9.52 -13.45 -10.81
C ILE A 42 -9.27 -12.59 -9.58
N TYR A 43 -10.23 -11.73 -9.25
CA TYR A 43 -10.19 -10.91 -8.06
C TYR A 43 -11.36 -11.22 -7.12
N HIS A 44 -11.11 -11.12 -5.82
CA HIS A 44 -12.14 -11.23 -4.81
C HIS A 44 -12.15 -9.99 -3.92
N VAL A 45 -13.32 -9.39 -3.76
CA VAL A 45 -13.51 -8.30 -2.81
C VAL A 45 -13.60 -8.88 -1.41
N VAL A 46 -12.63 -8.55 -0.57
CA VAL A 46 -12.56 -9.00 0.82
C VAL A 46 -13.38 -8.09 1.72
N ARG A 47 -13.29 -6.76 1.50
CA ARG A 47 -13.98 -5.78 2.33
C ARG A 47 -14.22 -4.46 1.59
N VAL A 48 -15.30 -3.79 1.94
CA VAL A 48 -15.60 -2.42 1.52
C VAL A 48 -15.83 -1.57 2.77
N LEU A 49 -15.19 -0.41 2.84
CA LEU A 49 -15.34 0.55 3.94
C LEU A 49 -15.76 1.90 3.38
N LYS A 50 -16.73 2.55 4.02
CA LYS A 50 -17.03 3.96 3.77
C LYS A 50 -15.89 4.81 4.35
N VAL A 51 -15.36 5.75 3.57
CA VAL A 51 -14.31 6.68 4.03
C VAL A 51 -14.84 8.12 4.08
N PRO A 52 -14.19 9.03 4.82
CA PRO A 52 -14.63 10.43 4.90
C PRO A 52 -14.79 11.09 3.52
N GLY A 53 -15.88 11.84 3.36
CA GLY A 53 -16.21 12.54 2.11
C GLY A 53 -15.30 13.75 1.80
N ASN A 54 -14.52 14.20 2.78
CA ASN A 54 -13.66 15.38 2.69
C ASN A 54 -12.19 14.98 2.54
N GLY A 55 -11.36 15.87 1.99
CA GLY A 55 -9.91 15.66 1.83
C GLY A 55 -9.49 15.09 0.49
N ASP A 56 -8.18 14.95 0.28
CA ASP A 56 -7.59 14.40 -0.94
C ASP A 56 -7.65 12.85 -0.94
N LEU A 57 -8.06 12.26 -2.07
CA LEU A 57 -8.15 10.80 -2.23
C LEU A 57 -6.78 10.13 -2.08
N ARG A 58 -5.71 10.77 -2.55
CA ARG A 58 -4.36 10.21 -2.43
C ARG A 58 -3.93 10.12 -0.97
N GLN A 59 -4.16 11.16 -0.18
CA GLN A 59 -3.90 11.15 1.26
C GLN A 59 -4.71 10.06 1.96
N LEU A 60 -6.01 9.95 1.64
CA LEU A 60 -6.87 8.90 2.20
C LEU A 60 -6.35 7.50 1.85
N ALA A 61 -5.94 7.26 0.61
CA ALA A 61 -5.35 5.99 0.19
C ALA A 61 -4.08 5.65 0.98
N GLN A 62 -3.19 6.63 1.19
CA GLN A 62 -1.97 6.44 1.98
C GLN A 62 -2.27 6.11 3.44
N VAL A 63 -3.24 6.79 4.06
CA VAL A 63 -3.65 6.51 5.44
C VAL A 63 -4.23 5.10 5.56
N VAL A 64 -5.12 4.71 4.63
CA VAL A 64 -5.71 3.36 4.59
C VAL A 64 -4.62 2.30 4.41
N ALA A 65 -3.71 2.49 3.47
CA ALA A 65 -2.61 1.55 3.21
C ALA A 65 -1.68 1.41 4.42
N ARG A 66 -1.28 2.53 5.06
CA ARG A 66 -0.45 2.50 6.27
C ARG A 66 -1.13 1.78 7.41
N ARG A 67 -2.43 2.02 7.62
CA ARG A 67 -3.18 1.35 8.69
C ARG A 67 -3.31 -0.14 8.43
N PHE A 68 -3.61 -0.53 7.18
CA PHE A 68 -3.69 -1.93 6.79
C PHE A 68 -2.35 -2.65 6.96
N LEU A 69 -1.25 -2.02 6.55
CA LEU A 69 0.10 -2.57 6.72
C LEU A 69 0.46 -2.72 8.21
N ALA A 70 0.15 -1.72 9.03
CA ALA A 70 0.37 -1.80 10.48
C ALA A 70 -0.43 -2.96 11.10
N ASP A 71 -1.72 -3.08 10.78
CA ASP A 71 -2.56 -4.17 11.27
C ASP A 71 -2.04 -5.55 10.78
N LEU A 72 -1.54 -5.64 9.55
CA LEU A 72 -0.94 -6.87 9.00
C LEU A 72 0.35 -7.25 9.74
N ASN A 73 1.24 -6.28 9.98
CA ASN A 73 2.49 -6.48 10.71
C ASN A 73 2.28 -6.91 12.18
N THR A 74 1.13 -6.60 12.78
CA THR A 74 0.81 -7.12 14.13
C THR A 74 0.38 -8.58 14.15
N ARG A 75 -0.05 -9.12 13.00
CA ARG A 75 -0.68 -10.46 12.90
C ARG A 75 0.19 -11.48 12.19
N VAL A 76 1.07 -11.01 11.31
CA VAL A 76 1.93 -11.85 10.49
C VAL A 76 3.38 -11.53 10.86
N PRO A 77 4.21 -12.54 11.18
CA PRO A 77 5.63 -12.31 11.35
C PRO A 77 6.18 -11.69 10.05
N PRO A 78 7.11 -10.73 10.12
CA PRO A 78 7.70 -10.20 8.91
C PRO A 78 8.34 -11.35 8.11
N ASP A 79 7.91 -11.51 6.86
CA ASP A 79 8.61 -12.36 5.90
C ASP A 79 10.06 -11.88 5.79
N PRO A 80 11.02 -12.76 5.42
CA PRO A 80 12.36 -12.32 5.08
C PRO A 80 12.25 -11.25 4.00
N VAL A 81 12.51 -10.00 4.42
CA VAL A 81 12.33 -8.81 3.60
C VAL A 81 13.11 -9.02 2.30
N ALA A 82 12.49 -8.72 1.16
CA ALA A 82 13.23 -8.61 -0.09
C ALA A 82 14.38 -7.62 0.15
N THR A 83 15.62 -8.11 0.09
CA THR A 83 16.79 -7.29 0.38
C THR A 83 16.80 -6.09 -0.55
N THR A 84 16.51 -4.92 0.01
CA THR A 84 16.51 -3.67 -0.73
C THR A 84 17.90 -3.06 -0.56
N TRP A 85 18.65 -2.96 -1.65
CA TRP A 85 19.96 -2.32 -1.66
C TRP A 85 19.75 -0.86 -2.08
N ASP A 86 20.05 0.06 -1.17
CA ASP A 86 19.98 1.50 -1.44
C ASP A 86 21.26 2.19 -0.94
N ASN A 87 21.71 3.18 -1.69
CA ASN A 87 22.80 4.06 -1.31
C ASN A 87 22.36 5.48 -1.66
N GLU A 88 21.66 6.13 -0.72
CA GLU A 88 21.16 7.50 -0.87
C GLU A 88 22.27 8.57 -0.88
N ALA A 89 23.53 8.20 -1.16
CA ALA A 89 24.70 9.09 -1.19
C ALA A 89 24.49 10.35 -2.04
N PHE A 90 23.75 10.23 -3.15
CA PHE A 90 23.44 11.37 -4.01
C PHE A 90 22.45 12.36 -3.38
N ILE A 91 21.57 11.88 -2.49
CA ILE A 91 20.53 12.68 -1.82
C ILE A 91 21.05 13.28 -0.50
N ARG A 92 21.91 12.54 0.21
CA ARG A 92 22.40 12.93 1.54
C ARG A 92 23.83 13.50 1.52
N GLU A 93 24.49 13.52 0.37
CA GLU A 93 25.93 13.84 0.21
C GLU A 93 26.87 12.97 1.05
N GLU A 94 26.36 11.93 1.70
CA GLU A 94 27.08 11.01 2.57
C GLU A 94 26.98 9.58 2.00
N SER A 95 28.10 9.06 1.51
CA SER A 95 28.18 7.67 1.02
C SER A 95 27.98 6.66 2.15
N LEU A 96 27.38 5.53 1.81
CA LEU A 96 27.40 4.34 2.66
C LEU A 96 28.82 4.03 3.13
N GLN A 97 29.01 3.90 4.45
CA GLN A 97 30.31 3.64 5.07
C GLN A 97 30.61 2.15 5.24
N GLU A 98 29.56 1.35 5.40
CA GLU A 98 29.66 -0.09 5.67
C GLU A 98 28.52 -0.85 4.98
N LEU A 99 28.87 -1.98 4.38
CA LEU A 99 27.94 -2.92 3.76
C LEU A 99 28.05 -4.27 4.48
N ASN A 100 26.98 -4.65 5.18
CA ASN A 100 26.94 -5.89 5.96
C ASN A 100 26.27 -7.03 5.17
N ASN A 101 26.85 -8.22 5.21
CA ASN A 101 26.22 -9.41 4.67
C ASN A 101 25.22 -9.98 5.71
N PRO A 102 23.93 -10.16 5.36
CA PRO A 102 22.93 -10.63 6.32
C PRO A 102 23.03 -12.13 6.64
N VAL A 103 23.81 -12.92 5.88
CA VAL A 103 23.93 -14.38 6.01
C VAL A 103 25.28 -14.79 6.62
N TYR A 104 26.34 -14.09 6.22
CA TYR A 104 27.70 -14.39 6.66
C TYR A 104 28.26 -13.22 7.49
N PRO A 105 29.12 -13.46 8.49
CA PRO A 105 29.72 -12.41 9.30
C PRO A 105 30.83 -11.68 8.53
N LEU A 106 30.48 -11.09 7.39
CA LEU A 106 31.36 -10.37 6.48
C LEU A 106 30.81 -8.96 6.26
N SER A 107 31.69 -7.98 6.35
CA SER A 107 31.38 -6.56 6.16
C SER A 107 32.40 -5.94 5.22
N ILE A 108 31.94 -5.07 4.32
CA ILE A 108 32.79 -4.23 3.47
C ILE A 108 32.74 -2.81 4.04
N SER A 109 33.84 -2.32 4.58
CA SER A 109 33.98 -0.95 5.06
C SER A 109 34.75 -0.09 4.06
N ARG A 110 34.47 1.21 4.06
CA ARG A 110 35.30 2.19 3.34
C ARG A 110 36.72 2.19 3.93
N ALA A 111 37.73 2.17 3.06
CA ALA A 111 39.15 2.23 3.43
C ALA A 111 39.57 3.63 3.91
#